data_AF-A0A3Q3LAT2-F1
#
_entry.id   AF-A0A3Q3LAT2-F1
#
_cell.length_a   1.000
_cell.length_b   1.000
_cell.length_c   1.000
_cell.angle_alpha   90.00
_cell.angle_beta   90.00
_cell.angle_gamma   90.00
#
_symmetry.space_group_name_H-M   'P 1'
#
loop_
_entity.id
_entity.type
_entity.pdbx_description
1 polymer ?
#
loop_
_entity_poly.entity_id
_entity_poly.type
_entity_poly.pdbx_seq_one_letter_code
_entity_poly.pdbx_strand_id
1 'polypeptide(L)'
;MRVVSANLFALLFLCALASVFYVWSALENRLERHTRRLSVPGGRSFHQGLPADISAKTFRALLAVPAAQRPHLGGAHKAQNLTDQTVSAGSPDYHLNGYNKRSGRREGPVKLGSPVEDGIFWSEWLEDLLPVGFTEEYARTWRERARTCRIVKLEPGCGRISNQLATFADGTKACVRYGINADQVQGETLTYYLATLLDITNLPPLTLSQLNRDSEQWTAVRTRIDDLQWSDRAVVSLTEWISNLTGVVTPAPLRQESSGLHPVLEELRNKTTAELLELMQWTDLIVFDYLTANFDRLVSNLFSLQWDSRVMERDTNNLLKTPHGDLVFIDNEAGLVHGFRVLNMWEKYHNTVLSSVCVFRKRTTQRVTELHRRRDSRKRLLELYRDSEPLSLELGFLSDEHAGVLQDRIDRLYKHILHCKGKYIQL
;
A
#
# COMPACT_ATOMS: atom_id res chain seq x y z
N MET A 1 -27.86 -17.41 52.04
CA MET A 1 -28.42 -17.01 50.73
C MET A 1 -27.38 -16.52 49.71
N ARG A 2 -26.25 -15.88 50.08
CA ARG A 2 -25.24 -15.39 49.10
C ARG A 2 -24.34 -16.45 48.46
N VAL A 3 -24.10 -17.59 49.11
CA VAL A 3 -23.26 -18.67 48.56
C VAL A 3 -23.98 -19.47 47.47
N VAL A 4 -25.32 -19.57 47.55
CA VAL A 4 -26.13 -20.29 46.56
C VAL A 4 -26.22 -19.53 45.24
N SER A 5 -26.19 -18.19 45.25
CA SER A 5 -26.25 -17.40 44.01
C SER A 5 -24.91 -17.37 43.25
N ALA A 6 -23.78 -17.43 43.95
CA ALA A 6 -22.45 -17.50 43.33
C ALA A 6 -22.25 -18.83 42.60
N ASN A 7 -22.69 -19.93 43.21
CA ASN A 7 -22.62 -21.25 42.59
C ASN A 7 -23.56 -21.38 41.39
N LEU A 8 -24.73 -20.73 41.42
CA LEU A 8 -25.65 -20.69 40.29
C LEU A 8 -25.07 -19.90 39.11
N PHE A 9 -24.40 -18.77 39.38
CA PHE A 9 -23.73 -17.97 38.36
C PHE A 9 -22.54 -18.71 37.73
N ALA A 10 -21.74 -19.40 38.54
CA ALA A 10 -20.63 -20.22 38.04
C ALA A 10 -21.13 -21.37 37.15
N LEU A 11 -22.26 -22.02 37.53
CA LEU A 11 -22.86 -23.07 36.73
C LEU A 11 -23.39 -22.55 35.39
N LEU A 12 -24.07 -21.40 35.39
CA LEU A 12 -24.56 -20.76 34.16
C LEU A 12 -23.41 -20.35 33.24
N PHE A 13 -22.31 -19.84 33.80
CA PHE A 13 -21.12 -19.47 33.04
C PHE A 13 -20.43 -20.71 32.42
N LEU A 14 -20.33 -21.80 33.17
CA LEU A 14 -19.79 -23.07 32.65
C LEU A 14 -20.69 -23.68 31.57
N CYS A 15 -22.02 -23.60 31.72
CA CYS A 15 -22.96 -24.04 30.68
C CYS A 15 -22.87 -23.18 29.41
N ALA A 16 -22.67 -21.87 29.54
CA ALA A 16 -22.46 -20.97 28.41
C ALA A 16 -21.14 -21.31 27.67
N LEU A 17 -20.05 -21.52 28.41
CA LEU A 17 -18.77 -21.93 27.84
C LEU A 17 -18.86 -23.30 27.14
N ALA A 18 -19.50 -24.29 27.76
CA ALA A 18 -19.71 -25.61 27.16
C ALA A 18 -20.54 -25.53 25.88
N SER A 19 -21.54 -24.64 25.81
CA SER A 19 -22.34 -24.41 24.62
C SER A 19 -21.54 -23.76 23.50
N VAL A 20 -20.66 -22.80 23.83
CA VAL A 20 -19.73 -22.18 22.87
C VAL A 20 -18.73 -23.21 22.33
N PHE A 21 -18.15 -24.05 23.18
CA PHE A 21 -17.25 -25.13 22.75
C PHE A 21 -17.96 -26.20 21.93
N TYR A 22 -19.22 -26.53 22.24
CA TYR A 22 -20.01 -27.47 21.45
C TYR A 22 -20.29 -26.92 20.05
N VAL A 23 -20.71 -25.66 19.93
CA VAL A 23 -20.94 -24.99 18.64
C VAL A 23 -19.64 -24.84 17.86
N TRP A 24 -18.53 -24.48 18.52
CA TRP A 24 -17.22 -24.35 17.89
C TRP A 24 -16.70 -25.69 17.36
N SER A 25 -16.78 -26.77 18.15
CA SER A 25 -16.35 -28.11 17.70
C SER A 25 -17.26 -28.68 16.61
N ALA A 26 -18.55 -28.33 16.60
CA ALA A 26 -19.46 -28.71 15.53
C ALA A 26 -19.17 -27.95 14.22
N LEU A 27 -18.71 -26.69 14.32
CA LEU A 27 -18.28 -25.87 13.19
C LEU A 27 -16.94 -26.38 12.63
N GLU A 28 -16.00 -26.74 13.50
CA GLU A 28 -14.71 -27.33 13.15
C GLU A 28 -14.90 -28.70 12.48
N ASN A 29 -15.78 -29.56 13.01
CA ASN A 29 -16.16 -30.84 12.38
C ASN A 29 -16.93 -30.69 11.06
N ARG A 30 -17.53 -29.53 10.77
CA ARG A 30 -18.14 -29.22 9.46
C ARG A 30 -17.10 -28.71 8.46
N LEU A 31 -16.14 -27.90 8.93
CA LEU A 31 -14.99 -27.44 8.14
C LEU A 31 -14.09 -28.62 7.75
N GLU A 32 -13.73 -29.50 8.69
CA GLU A 32 -12.93 -30.70 8.39
C GLU A 32 -13.62 -31.67 7.42
N ARG A 33 -14.95 -31.80 7.49
CA ARG A 33 -15.73 -32.61 6.53
C ARG A 33 -15.77 -32.01 5.13
N HIS A 34 -15.63 -30.69 5.00
CA HIS A 34 -15.52 -30.03 3.70
C HIS A 34 -14.12 -30.22 3.09
N THR A 35 -13.08 -30.24 3.92
CA THR A 35 -11.69 -30.49 3.51
C THR A 35 -11.45 -31.97 3.15
N ARG A 36 -12.09 -32.92 3.85
CA ARG A 36 -11.95 -34.37 3.57
C ARG A 36 -12.76 -34.88 2.38
N ARG A 37 -13.66 -34.08 1.78
CA ARG A 37 -14.39 -34.46 0.56
C ARG A 37 -13.66 -34.13 -0.76
N LEU A 38 -12.49 -33.49 -0.70
CA LEU A 38 -11.64 -33.18 -1.86
C LEU A 38 -10.45 -34.12 -2.03
N SER A 39 -10.36 -35.20 -1.27
CA SER A 39 -9.27 -36.18 -1.38
C SER A 39 -9.81 -37.59 -1.54
N VAL A 40 -9.73 -38.13 -2.76
CA VAL A 40 -9.91 -39.55 -3.09
C VAL A 40 -8.58 -40.05 -3.71
N PRO A 41 -8.18 -41.32 -3.49
CA PRO A 41 -6.78 -41.65 -3.23
C PRO A 41 -6.05 -42.25 -4.45
N GLY A 42 -4.75 -42.00 -4.51
CA GLY A 42 -3.81 -42.67 -5.39
C GLY A 42 -2.38 -42.27 -5.01
N GLY A 43 -1.66 -43.15 -4.33
CA GLY A 43 -0.40 -42.81 -3.67
C GLY A 43 0.80 -42.62 -4.60
N ARG A 44 1.72 -41.75 -4.18
CA ARG A 44 3.14 -42.07 -3.97
C ARG A 44 3.84 -40.91 -3.27
N SER A 45 4.67 -41.27 -2.30
CA SER A 45 5.58 -40.42 -1.52
C SER A 45 6.50 -39.59 -2.43
N PHE A 46 6.54 -38.28 -2.22
CA PHE A 46 7.71 -37.44 -2.47
C PHE A 46 7.72 -36.27 -1.48
N HIS A 47 8.84 -36.12 -0.78
CA HIS A 47 9.16 -34.95 0.04
C HIS A 47 9.19 -33.68 -0.85
N GLN A 48 8.35 -32.71 -0.56
CA GLN A 48 8.49 -31.35 -1.10
C GLN A 48 8.00 -30.33 -0.06
N GLY A 49 8.83 -29.32 0.17
CA GLY A 49 8.64 -28.30 1.21
C GLY A 49 7.33 -27.53 1.07
N LEU A 50 6.83 -27.07 2.21
CA LEU A 50 5.66 -26.19 2.31
C LEU A 50 5.84 -24.95 1.42
N PRO A 51 4.84 -24.58 0.59
CA PRO A 51 4.89 -23.33 -0.16
C PRO A 51 4.71 -22.13 0.79
N ALA A 52 5.61 -21.15 0.71
CA ALA A 52 5.54 -19.87 1.42
C ALA A 52 4.25 -19.05 1.14
N ASP A 53 3.48 -19.45 0.12
CA ASP A 53 2.29 -18.77 -0.41
C ASP A 53 1.03 -18.92 0.48
N ILE A 54 1.00 -19.90 1.40
CA ILE A 54 -0.19 -20.15 2.26
C ILE A 54 -0.31 -19.09 3.36
N SER A 55 0.82 -18.61 3.91
CA SER A 55 0.82 -17.61 5.00
C SER A 55 0.30 -16.25 4.53
N ALA A 56 0.77 -15.79 3.37
CA ALA A 56 0.32 -14.52 2.77
C ALA A 56 -1.18 -14.52 2.41
N LYS A 57 -1.69 -15.66 1.90
CA LYS A 57 -3.12 -15.83 1.59
C LYS A 57 -3.99 -15.88 2.84
N THR A 58 -3.52 -16.51 3.91
CA THR A 58 -4.24 -16.60 5.19
C THR A 58 -4.32 -15.24 5.88
N PHE A 59 -3.24 -14.45 5.82
CA PHE A 59 -3.21 -13.09 6.36
C PHE A 59 -4.14 -12.14 5.60
N ARG A 60 -4.16 -12.16 4.26
CA ARG A 60 -5.10 -11.37 3.46
C ARG A 60 -6.57 -11.71 3.72
N ALA A 61 -6.87 -12.96 4.07
CA ALA A 61 -8.22 -13.36 4.47
C ALA A 61 -8.64 -12.79 5.84
N LEU A 62 -7.69 -12.57 6.76
CA LEU A 62 -7.94 -11.97 8.07
C LEU A 62 -8.11 -10.43 8.02
N LEU A 63 -7.61 -9.79 6.95
CA LEU A 63 -7.78 -8.35 6.71
C LEU A 63 -9.16 -7.98 6.16
N ALA A 64 -9.90 -8.95 5.62
CA ALA A 64 -11.27 -8.76 5.16
C ALA A 64 -12.24 -8.77 6.36
N VAL A 65 -12.37 -7.64 7.06
CA VAL A 65 -13.46 -7.46 8.04
C VAL A 65 -14.78 -7.48 7.27
N PRO A 66 -15.72 -8.41 7.53
CA PRO A 66 -16.97 -8.45 6.79
C PRO A 66 -17.82 -7.22 7.09
N ALA A 67 -18.21 -6.48 6.04
CA ALA A 67 -19.42 -5.67 6.12
C ALA A 67 -20.61 -6.64 6.24
N ALA A 68 -21.55 -6.33 7.13
CA ALA A 68 -22.74 -7.14 7.34
C ALA A 68 -23.51 -7.34 6.02
N GLN A 69 -23.53 -8.56 5.48
CA GLN A 69 -24.29 -8.92 4.28
C GLN A 69 -25.49 -9.80 4.62
N ARG A 70 -26.66 -9.45 4.07
CA ARG A 70 -27.87 -10.28 3.98
C ARG A 70 -27.75 -11.28 2.81
N PRO A 71 -28.40 -12.46 2.88
CA PRO A 71 -28.09 -13.59 2.01
C PRO A 71 -29.09 -13.73 0.84
N HIS A 72 -28.60 -14.01 -0.38
CA HIS A 72 -29.32 -14.76 -1.42
C HIS A 72 -28.27 -15.41 -2.36
N LEU A 73 -28.11 -16.73 -2.34
CA LEU A 73 -28.84 -17.79 -3.08
C LEU A 73 -28.30 -18.02 -4.52
N GLY A 74 -27.29 -18.89 -4.60
CA GLY A 74 -27.21 -20.09 -5.45
C GLY A 74 -27.41 -19.97 -6.96
N GLY A 75 -26.33 -20.25 -7.71
CA GLY A 75 -26.40 -20.64 -9.12
C GLY A 75 -25.04 -21.10 -9.64
N ALA A 76 -24.83 -22.41 -9.70
CA ALA A 76 -23.60 -23.03 -10.18
C ALA A 76 -23.77 -23.47 -11.64
N HIS A 77 -22.93 -22.99 -12.57
CA HIS A 77 -22.72 -23.65 -13.86
C HIS A 77 -21.26 -23.58 -14.33
N LYS A 78 -20.82 -24.74 -14.85
CA LYS A 78 -19.48 -25.10 -15.30
C LYS A 78 -19.05 -24.32 -16.54
N ALA A 79 -17.81 -23.83 -16.55
CA ALA A 79 -17.11 -23.37 -17.75
C ALA A 79 -16.32 -24.53 -18.41
N GLN A 80 -16.28 -24.53 -19.74
CA GLN A 80 -15.37 -25.33 -20.56
C GLN A 80 -14.29 -24.42 -21.16
N ASN A 81 -13.07 -24.97 -21.22
CA ASN A 81 -11.84 -24.39 -21.76
C ASN A 81 -11.92 -24.04 -23.25
N LEU A 82 -11.13 -23.05 -23.69
CA LEU A 82 -10.32 -23.12 -24.92
C LEU A 82 -9.29 -21.97 -25.01
N THR A 83 -8.02 -22.39 -24.95
CA THR A 83 -6.81 -22.01 -25.72
C THR A 83 -6.41 -20.55 -25.98
N ASP A 84 -5.16 -20.32 -25.59
CA ASP A 84 -4.21 -19.27 -25.92
C ASP A 84 -4.12 -18.88 -27.40
N GLN A 85 -3.92 -17.59 -27.65
CA GLN A 85 -2.97 -17.12 -28.66
C GLN A 85 -2.38 -15.77 -28.23
N THR A 86 -1.07 -15.79 -27.98
CA THR A 86 -0.20 -14.69 -27.61
C THR A 86 0.09 -13.81 -28.83
N VAL A 87 -0.22 -12.52 -28.72
CA VAL A 87 0.32 -11.48 -29.60
C VAL A 87 0.99 -10.44 -28.71
N SER A 88 2.32 -10.38 -28.81
CA SER A 88 3.18 -9.39 -28.19
C SER A 88 2.94 -8.03 -28.85
N ALA A 89 2.48 -7.05 -28.08
CA ALA A 89 2.44 -5.65 -28.48
C ALA A 89 3.06 -4.82 -27.35
N GLY A 90 4.21 -4.22 -27.66
CA GLY A 90 5.01 -3.43 -26.73
C GLY A 90 4.25 -2.22 -26.21
N SER A 91 4.32 -2.01 -24.89
CA SER A 91 3.94 -0.73 -24.30
C SER A 91 4.99 0.33 -24.65
N PRO A 92 4.58 1.57 -24.92
CA PRO A 92 5.50 2.68 -25.13
C PRO A 92 6.35 2.90 -23.87
N ASP A 93 7.66 3.01 -24.11
CA ASP A 93 8.67 3.31 -23.10
C ASP A 93 8.29 4.52 -22.25
N TYR A 94 8.44 4.32 -20.94
CA TYR A 94 8.64 5.39 -19.97
C TYR A 94 9.64 6.39 -20.56
N HIS A 95 9.23 7.63 -20.79
CA HIS A 95 9.99 8.56 -21.62
C HIS A 95 11.47 8.65 -21.20
N LEU A 96 12.31 8.17 -22.12
CA LEU A 96 13.75 8.40 -22.28
C LEU A 96 14.16 9.89 -22.43
N ASN A 97 13.26 10.85 -22.20
CA ASN A 97 13.55 12.27 -22.36
C ASN A 97 14.17 12.86 -21.09
N GLY A 98 15.45 12.57 -20.91
CA GLY A 98 16.33 13.16 -19.90
C GLY A 98 17.74 12.56 -19.89
N TYR A 99 17.94 11.42 -20.55
CA TYR A 99 19.23 10.73 -20.61
C TYR A 99 20.05 11.21 -21.81
N ASN A 100 20.83 12.26 -21.59
CA ASN A 100 22.15 12.34 -22.25
C ASN A 100 23.26 13.02 -21.44
N LYS A 101 23.10 13.25 -20.12
CA LYS A 101 24.19 13.79 -19.28
C LYS A 101 24.38 13.21 -17.88
N ARG A 102 23.51 12.33 -17.37
CA ARG A 102 23.56 11.90 -15.94
C ARG A 102 23.70 10.39 -15.66
N SER A 103 23.56 9.51 -16.65
CA SER A 103 23.73 8.05 -16.44
C SER A 103 25.16 7.62 -16.12
N GLY A 104 26.17 8.37 -16.58
CA GLY A 104 27.58 8.00 -16.39
C GLY A 104 28.17 8.26 -14.99
N ARG A 105 27.38 8.72 -14.02
CA ARG A 105 27.90 9.15 -12.70
C ARG A 105 27.57 8.21 -11.53
N ARG A 106 26.93 7.06 -11.79
CA ARG A 106 26.41 6.15 -10.74
C ARG A 106 27.43 5.11 -10.24
N GLU A 107 28.61 4.97 -10.87
CA GLU A 107 29.55 3.85 -10.59
C GLU A 107 30.96 4.30 -10.16
N GLY A 108 31.13 5.48 -9.57
CA GLY A 108 32.43 5.94 -9.04
C GLY A 108 32.37 6.27 -7.54
N PRO A 109 33.47 6.10 -6.77
CA PRO A 109 33.53 6.59 -5.41
C PRO A 109 33.52 8.12 -5.43
N VAL A 110 32.38 8.71 -5.09
CA VAL A 110 32.24 10.16 -5.00
C VAL A 110 32.81 10.64 -3.65
N LYS A 111 33.96 11.30 -3.66
CA LYS A 111 34.49 12.08 -2.53
C LYS A 111 33.74 13.43 -2.36
N LEU A 112 32.40 13.44 -2.27
CA LEU A 112 31.66 14.67 -1.98
C LEU A 112 30.76 14.50 -0.76
N GLY A 113 31.03 15.33 0.25
CA GLY A 113 30.11 15.63 1.35
C GLY A 113 29.93 14.53 2.39
N SER A 114 29.51 14.95 3.58
CA SER A 114 28.83 14.05 4.51
C SER A 114 27.52 13.59 3.86
N PRO A 115 27.09 12.32 4.00
CA PRO A 115 25.78 11.88 3.50
C PRO A 115 24.61 12.52 4.27
N VAL A 116 24.88 13.03 5.47
CA VAL A 116 23.89 13.68 6.34
C VAL A 116 24.33 15.10 6.69
N GLU A 117 23.38 16.03 6.71
CA GLU A 117 23.49 17.43 7.12
C GLU A 117 22.63 17.71 8.36
N ASP A 118 23.02 18.70 9.15
CA ASP A 118 22.34 19.12 10.39
C ASP A 118 21.97 17.95 11.32
N GLY A 119 22.84 16.93 11.37
CA GLY A 119 22.71 15.75 12.22
C GLY A 119 21.60 14.77 11.85
N ILE A 120 20.59 15.11 11.05
CA ILE A 120 19.44 14.22 10.75
C ILE A 120 18.89 14.31 9.32
N PHE A 121 19.37 15.22 8.49
CA PHE A 121 18.86 15.37 7.13
C PHE A 121 19.76 14.69 6.12
N TRP A 122 19.19 14.00 5.15
CA TRP A 122 19.98 13.66 3.97
C TRP A 122 20.55 14.93 3.34
N SER A 123 21.81 14.84 2.94
CA SER A 123 22.54 15.95 2.34
C SER A 123 21.94 16.42 1.02
N GLU A 124 22.13 17.70 0.70
CA GLU A 124 21.57 18.33 -0.51
C GLU A 124 22.07 17.65 -1.79
N TRP A 125 23.33 17.22 -1.82
CA TRP A 125 23.90 16.52 -2.97
C TRP A 125 23.25 15.15 -3.23
N LEU A 126 22.76 14.46 -2.19
CA LEU A 126 22.00 13.22 -2.37
C LEU A 126 20.59 13.52 -2.89
N GLU A 127 19.93 14.56 -2.37
CA GLU A 127 18.61 14.98 -2.87
C GLU A 127 18.67 15.38 -4.35
N ASP A 128 19.72 16.10 -4.77
CA ASP A 128 19.94 16.49 -6.17
C ASP A 128 20.15 15.30 -7.13
N LEU A 129 20.61 14.17 -6.58
CA LEU A 129 20.81 12.92 -7.33
C LEU A 129 19.59 12.01 -7.33
N LEU A 130 18.67 12.19 -6.39
CA LEU A 130 17.45 11.40 -6.33
C LEU A 130 16.58 11.75 -7.56
N PRO A 131 16.23 10.76 -8.41
CA PRO A 131 15.35 11.01 -9.54
C PRO A 131 13.99 11.50 -9.04
N VAL A 132 13.47 12.55 -9.68
CA VAL A 132 12.06 12.89 -9.52
C VAL A 132 11.28 11.76 -10.18
N GLY A 133 10.47 11.03 -9.41
CA GLY A 133 9.72 9.88 -9.90
C GLY A 133 8.66 10.30 -10.91
N PHE A 134 7.43 10.52 -10.44
CA PHE A 134 6.35 11.04 -11.26
C PHE A 134 6.26 12.57 -11.11
N THR A 135 6.64 13.31 -12.14
CA THR A 135 6.53 14.77 -12.14
C THR A 135 5.06 15.21 -12.18
N GLU A 136 4.74 16.38 -11.62
CA GLU A 136 3.36 16.88 -11.65
C GLU A 136 2.85 17.12 -13.08
N GLU A 137 3.75 17.56 -13.97
CA GLU A 137 3.40 17.74 -15.39
C GLU A 137 3.03 16.42 -16.05
N TYR A 138 3.87 15.39 -15.87
CA TYR A 138 3.61 14.06 -16.38
C TYR A 138 2.30 13.50 -15.82
N ALA A 139 2.13 13.59 -14.49
CA ALA A 139 0.97 13.05 -13.81
C ALA A 139 -0.32 13.72 -14.28
N ARG A 140 -0.34 15.05 -14.43
CA ARG A 140 -1.49 15.79 -14.96
C ARG A 140 -1.84 15.36 -16.39
N THR A 141 -0.87 15.30 -17.29
CA THR A 141 -1.09 14.84 -18.68
C THR A 141 -1.61 13.41 -18.70
N TRP A 142 -1.07 12.53 -17.86
CA TRP A 142 -1.56 11.16 -17.74
C TRP A 142 -3.01 11.11 -17.26
N ARG A 143 -3.38 11.86 -16.21
CA ARG A 143 -4.75 11.90 -15.66
C ARG A 143 -5.75 12.41 -16.69
N GLU A 144 -5.44 13.49 -17.40
CA GLU A 144 -6.31 14.05 -18.46
C GLU A 144 -6.59 13.03 -19.57
N ARG A 145 -5.55 12.29 -20.00
CA ARG A 145 -5.69 11.21 -20.97
C ARG A 145 -6.49 10.04 -20.41
N ALA A 146 -6.16 9.57 -19.21
CA ALA A 146 -6.81 8.42 -18.58
C ALA A 146 -8.31 8.62 -18.34
N ARG A 147 -8.76 9.87 -18.10
CA ARG A 147 -10.20 10.21 -17.94
C ARG A 147 -11.02 10.09 -19.23
N THR A 148 -10.38 10.27 -20.39
CA THR A 148 -11.08 10.38 -21.68
C THR A 148 -10.82 9.20 -22.59
N CYS A 149 -9.71 8.50 -22.41
CA CYS A 149 -9.32 7.40 -23.27
C CYS A 149 -10.23 6.18 -23.07
N ARG A 150 -10.67 5.57 -24.19
CA ARG A 150 -11.52 4.39 -24.18
C ARG A 150 -10.76 3.18 -23.66
N ILE A 151 -11.39 2.38 -22.81
CA ILE A 151 -10.86 1.12 -22.32
C ILE A 151 -11.33 0.01 -23.26
N VAL A 152 -10.38 -0.68 -23.89
CA VAL A 152 -10.67 -1.71 -24.90
C VAL A 152 -10.56 -3.13 -24.35
N LYS A 153 -9.92 -3.29 -23.18
CA LYS A 153 -9.75 -4.60 -22.54
C LYS A 153 -9.64 -4.44 -21.02
N LEU A 154 -10.28 -5.36 -20.29
CA LEU A 154 -10.11 -5.56 -18.86
C LEU A 154 -9.69 -7.01 -18.60
N GLU A 155 -8.60 -7.21 -17.87
CA GLU A 155 -8.09 -8.54 -17.52
C GLU A 155 -7.55 -8.61 -16.09
N PRO A 156 -7.41 -9.79 -15.48
CA PRO A 156 -6.73 -9.92 -14.19
C PRO A 156 -5.28 -9.43 -14.27
N GLY A 157 -4.78 -8.72 -13.25
CA GLY A 157 -3.38 -8.25 -13.25
C GLY A 157 -3.00 -7.24 -12.18
N CYS A 158 -3.96 -6.71 -11.42
CA CYS A 158 -3.74 -5.65 -10.43
C CYS A 158 -4.05 -6.11 -9.01
N GLY A 159 -3.48 -7.25 -8.63
CA GLY A 159 -3.64 -7.83 -7.30
C GLY A 159 -4.91 -8.67 -7.16
N ARG A 160 -5.94 -8.13 -6.51
CA ARG A 160 -7.18 -8.86 -6.23
C ARG A 160 -7.96 -9.18 -7.52
N ILE A 161 -8.77 -10.23 -7.49
CA ILE A 161 -9.63 -10.62 -8.63
C ILE A 161 -10.65 -9.54 -9.01
N SER A 162 -11.07 -8.72 -8.04
CA SER A 162 -11.99 -7.60 -8.23
C SER A 162 -11.33 -6.38 -8.86
N ASN A 163 -10.00 -6.33 -8.90
CA ASN A 163 -9.23 -5.27 -9.54
C ASN A 163 -8.78 -5.78 -10.92
N GLN A 164 -8.80 -4.93 -11.93
CA GLN A 164 -8.47 -5.32 -13.30
C GLN A 164 -7.33 -4.47 -13.85
N LEU A 165 -6.55 -5.05 -14.75
CA LEU A 165 -5.67 -4.34 -15.65
C LEU A 165 -6.50 -3.87 -16.86
N ALA A 166 -6.65 -2.55 -17.00
CA ALA A 166 -7.21 -1.94 -18.19
C ALA A 166 -6.13 -1.73 -19.25
N THR A 167 -6.47 -2.02 -20.50
CA THR A 167 -5.74 -1.53 -21.67
C THR A 167 -6.60 -0.46 -22.35
N PHE A 168 -6.03 0.73 -22.51
CA PHE A 168 -6.64 1.84 -23.22
C PHE A 168 -6.50 1.66 -24.74
N ALA A 169 -7.30 2.40 -25.51
CA ALA A 169 -7.29 2.34 -26.97
C ALA A 169 -5.95 2.77 -27.59
N ASP A 170 -5.15 3.55 -26.88
CA ASP A 170 -3.79 3.96 -27.26
C ASP A 170 -2.71 2.93 -26.88
N GLY A 171 -3.10 1.78 -26.31
CA GLY A 171 -2.21 0.72 -25.87
C GLY A 171 -1.57 0.93 -24.49
N THR A 172 -1.76 2.10 -23.87
CA THR A 172 -1.33 2.34 -22.48
C THR A 172 -2.21 1.54 -21.50
N LYS A 173 -1.71 1.33 -20.28
CA LYS A 173 -2.37 0.47 -19.29
C LYS A 173 -2.56 1.18 -17.95
N ALA A 174 -3.62 0.79 -17.24
CA ALA A 174 -3.89 1.23 -15.89
C ALA A 174 -4.41 0.08 -15.03
N CYS A 175 -4.05 0.10 -13.75
CA CYS A 175 -4.75 -0.68 -12.75
C CYS A 175 -6.05 0.00 -12.38
N VAL A 176 -7.15 -0.69 -12.64
CA VAL A 176 -8.50 -0.33 -12.22
C VAL A 176 -8.77 -0.98 -10.88
N ARG A 177 -8.99 -0.17 -9.84
CA ARG A 177 -9.37 -0.66 -8.53
C ARG A 177 -10.81 -0.29 -8.25
N TYR A 178 -11.63 -1.32 -8.18
CA TYR A 178 -13.01 -1.24 -7.73
C TYR A 178 -13.10 -1.22 -6.20
N GLY A 179 -12.08 -1.77 -5.53
CA GLY A 179 -12.05 -1.94 -4.09
C GLY A 179 -13.03 -3.01 -3.60
N ILE A 180 -12.88 -3.42 -2.33
CA ILE A 180 -13.91 -4.19 -1.63
C ILE A 180 -15.07 -3.24 -1.27
N ASN A 181 -14.76 -1.98 -1.01
CA ASN A 181 -15.70 -0.91 -0.74
C ASN A 181 -15.17 0.45 -1.22
N ALA A 182 -16.05 1.46 -1.27
CA ALA A 182 -15.68 2.82 -1.66
C ALA A 182 -14.61 3.45 -0.75
N ASP A 183 -14.53 3.04 0.52
CA ASP A 183 -13.50 3.53 1.46
C ASP A 183 -12.08 3.23 0.99
N GLN A 184 -11.85 2.09 0.33
CA GLN A 184 -10.53 1.71 -0.17
C GLN A 184 -10.11 2.57 -1.37
N VAL A 185 -11.05 2.84 -2.29
CA VAL A 185 -10.82 3.75 -3.42
C VAL A 185 -10.61 5.17 -2.92
N GLN A 186 -11.38 5.61 -1.93
CA GLN A 186 -11.20 6.89 -1.25
C GLN A 186 -9.85 6.98 -0.54
N GLY A 187 -9.46 5.92 0.18
CA GLY A 187 -8.17 5.82 0.87
C GLY A 187 -6.99 5.90 -0.08
N GLU A 188 -7.02 5.16 -1.19
CA GLU A 188 -5.97 5.23 -2.22
C GLU A 188 -5.85 6.65 -2.81
N THR A 189 -6.99 7.23 -3.20
CA THR A 189 -7.04 8.53 -3.86
C THR A 189 -6.53 9.64 -2.96
N LEU A 190 -6.99 9.67 -1.70
CA LEU A 190 -6.52 10.67 -0.74
C LEU A 190 -5.06 10.45 -0.34
N THR A 191 -4.60 9.19 -0.33
CA THR A 191 -3.19 8.86 -0.11
C THR A 191 -2.31 9.45 -1.22
N TYR A 192 -2.75 9.36 -2.48
CA TYR A 192 -2.07 9.98 -3.63
C TYR A 192 -1.94 11.51 -3.48
N TYR A 193 -3.01 12.20 -3.10
CA TYR A 193 -2.96 13.65 -2.90
C TYR A 193 -2.16 14.06 -1.66
N LEU A 194 -2.16 13.25 -0.60
CA LEU A 194 -1.30 13.49 0.54
C LEU A 194 0.18 13.39 0.17
N ALA A 195 0.56 12.43 -0.68
CA ALA A 195 1.92 12.34 -1.20
C ALA A 195 2.34 13.61 -1.95
N THR A 196 1.42 14.15 -2.77
CA THR A 196 1.64 15.41 -3.50
C THR A 196 1.87 16.58 -2.52
N LEU A 197 1.10 16.69 -1.44
CA LEU A 197 1.32 17.70 -0.38
C LEU A 197 2.67 17.54 0.35
N LEU A 198 3.12 16.30 0.53
CA LEU A 198 4.38 15.95 1.18
C LEU A 198 5.58 16.00 0.22
N ASP A 199 5.34 16.28 -1.05
CA ASP A 199 6.35 16.27 -2.12
C ASP A 199 7.00 14.89 -2.34
N ILE A 200 6.23 13.82 -2.13
CA ILE A 200 6.66 12.45 -2.38
C ILE A 200 6.18 12.05 -3.77
N THR A 201 7.13 11.80 -4.68
CA THR A 201 6.87 11.58 -6.11
C THR A 201 6.94 10.10 -6.51
N ASN A 202 6.94 9.19 -5.53
CA ASN A 202 7.08 7.75 -5.73
C ASN A 202 5.76 7.02 -6.05
N LEU A 203 4.64 7.75 -6.10
CA LEU A 203 3.32 7.18 -6.38
C LEU A 203 2.96 7.38 -7.86
N PRO A 204 2.54 6.32 -8.58
CA PRO A 204 2.04 6.48 -9.95
C PRO A 204 0.83 7.41 -10.01
N PRO A 205 0.65 8.15 -11.13
CA PRO A 205 -0.51 8.98 -11.36
C PRO A 205 -1.81 8.19 -11.18
N LEU A 206 -2.77 8.84 -10.54
CA LEU A 206 -4.08 8.28 -10.24
C LEU A 206 -5.16 9.26 -10.69
N THR A 207 -6.25 8.74 -11.26
CA THR A 207 -7.49 9.49 -11.49
C THR A 207 -8.70 8.65 -11.10
N LEU A 208 -9.80 9.30 -10.75
CA LEU A 208 -11.08 8.63 -10.61
C LEU A 208 -11.79 8.47 -11.96
N SER A 209 -12.59 7.42 -12.07
CA SER A 209 -13.54 7.21 -13.15
C SER A 209 -14.84 6.63 -12.60
N GLN A 210 -15.97 7.04 -13.16
CA GLN A 210 -17.27 6.47 -12.84
C GLN A 210 -17.64 5.42 -13.88
N LEU A 211 -18.03 4.23 -13.42
CA LEU A 211 -18.61 3.20 -14.28
C LEU A 211 -19.98 3.69 -14.73
N ASN A 212 -20.10 4.08 -15.99
CA ASN A 212 -21.37 4.53 -16.55
C ASN A 212 -21.62 3.77 -17.85
N ARG A 213 -22.76 3.08 -17.95
CA ARG A 213 -23.16 2.36 -19.16
C ARG A 213 -23.28 3.30 -20.36
N ASP A 214 -23.59 4.57 -20.18
CA ASP A 214 -23.68 5.53 -21.29
C ASP A 214 -22.32 6.15 -21.66
N SER A 215 -21.27 5.88 -20.87
CA SER A 215 -19.92 6.38 -21.15
C SER A 215 -19.24 5.57 -22.26
N GLU A 216 -18.72 6.27 -23.27
CA GLU A 216 -17.90 5.66 -24.33
C GLU A 216 -16.65 4.98 -23.77
N GLN A 217 -16.13 5.47 -22.63
CA GLN A 217 -14.91 4.94 -22.02
C GLN A 217 -15.02 3.46 -21.69
N TRP A 218 -16.16 3.03 -21.13
CA TRP A 218 -16.37 1.68 -20.63
C TRP A 218 -17.14 0.79 -21.62
N THR A 219 -17.54 1.33 -22.77
CA THR A 219 -18.48 0.68 -23.69
C THR A 219 -17.94 -0.63 -24.26
N ALA A 220 -16.65 -0.70 -24.61
CA ALA A 220 -16.08 -1.91 -25.19
C ALA A 220 -15.90 -3.06 -24.19
N VAL A 221 -15.99 -2.78 -22.88
CA VAL A 221 -15.72 -3.76 -21.80
C VAL A 221 -16.94 -4.03 -20.92
N ARG A 222 -18.16 -3.61 -21.33
CA ARG A 222 -19.39 -3.78 -20.54
C ARG A 222 -19.67 -5.22 -20.13
N THR A 223 -19.53 -6.17 -21.06
CA THR A 223 -19.72 -7.60 -20.75
C THR A 223 -18.79 -8.06 -19.63
N ARG A 224 -17.53 -7.60 -19.66
CA ARG A 224 -16.56 -7.95 -18.62
C ARG A 224 -16.90 -7.29 -17.27
N ILE A 225 -17.41 -6.06 -17.27
CA ILE A 225 -17.91 -5.39 -16.05
C ILE A 225 -19.07 -6.17 -15.45
N ASP A 226 -20.00 -6.63 -16.29
CA ASP A 226 -21.16 -7.44 -15.87
C ASP A 226 -20.69 -8.79 -15.26
N ASP A 227 -19.72 -9.46 -15.88
CA ASP A 227 -19.11 -10.71 -15.36
C ASP A 227 -18.42 -10.50 -14.01
N LEU A 228 -17.81 -9.33 -13.81
CA LEU A 228 -17.17 -8.94 -12.56
C LEU A 228 -18.17 -8.47 -11.50
N GLN A 229 -19.45 -8.33 -11.87
CA GLN A 229 -20.53 -7.85 -10.99
C GLN A 229 -20.24 -6.49 -10.38
N TRP A 230 -19.54 -5.63 -11.12
CA TRP A 230 -19.31 -4.26 -10.68
C TRP A 230 -20.61 -3.45 -10.78
N SER A 231 -20.91 -2.70 -9.73
CA SER A 231 -22.14 -1.90 -9.67
C SER A 231 -22.12 -0.78 -10.70
N ASP A 232 -23.27 -0.52 -11.33
CA ASP A 232 -23.47 0.66 -12.15
C ASP A 232 -23.25 1.92 -11.30
N ARG A 233 -22.64 2.95 -11.89
CA ARG A 233 -22.26 4.23 -11.25
C ARG A 233 -21.22 4.14 -10.14
N ALA A 234 -20.61 2.98 -9.90
CA ALA A 234 -19.50 2.89 -8.96
C ALA A 234 -18.32 3.76 -9.40
N VAL A 235 -17.65 4.38 -8.44
CA VAL A 235 -16.41 5.13 -8.67
C VAL A 235 -15.24 4.19 -8.45
N VAL A 236 -14.36 4.11 -9.45
CA VAL A 236 -13.13 3.32 -9.43
C VAL A 236 -11.92 4.24 -9.56
N SER A 237 -10.77 3.83 -9.04
CA SER A 237 -9.50 4.50 -9.33
C SER A 237 -8.82 3.84 -10.54
N LEU A 238 -8.22 4.68 -11.38
CA LEU A 238 -7.32 4.29 -12.46
C LEU A 238 -5.92 4.77 -12.06
N THR A 239 -5.02 3.83 -11.80
CA THR A 239 -3.64 4.11 -11.43
C THR A 239 -2.72 3.60 -12.53
N GLU A 240 -1.74 4.40 -12.96
CA GLU A 240 -0.85 4.02 -14.05
C GLU A 240 -0.19 2.66 -13.82
N TRP A 241 -0.22 1.79 -14.84
CA TRP A 241 0.50 0.53 -14.82
C TRP A 241 1.94 0.73 -15.27
N ILE A 242 2.87 0.24 -14.46
CA ILE A 242 4.30 0.38 -14.70
C ILE A 242 4.89 -1.00 -14.98
N SER A 243 5.56 -1.15 -16.12
CA SER A 243 6.25 -2.38 -16.52
C SER A 243 7.61 -2.55 -15.84
N ASN A 244 8.14 -3.77 -15.85
CA ASN A 244 9.53 -4.08 -15.47
C ASN A 244 9.89 -3.72 -14.02
N LEU A 245 8.91 -3.78 -13.13
CA LEU A 245 9.10 -3.59 -11.71
C LEU A 245 9.58 -4.88 -11.03
N THR A 246 10.51 -4.75 -10.07
CA THR A 246 11.02 -5.87 -9.26
C THR A 246 10.66 -5.70 -7.79
N GLY A 247 10.60 -6.82 -7.05
CA GLY A 247 10.41 -6.80 -5.61
C GLY A 247 11.54 -6.07 -4.86
N VAL A 248 11.22 -5.59 -3.65
CA VAL A 248 12.16 -4.85 -2.80
C VAL A 248 12.18 -5.44 -1.41
N VAL A 249 13.36 -5.87 -0.96
CA VAL A 249 13.56 -6.41 0.38
C VAL A 249 13.85 -5.28 1.37
N THR A 250 13.36 -5.40 2.61
CA THR A 250 13.67 -4.43 3.67
C THR A 250 15.19 -4.30 3.88
N PRO A 251 15.76 -3.08 3.83
CA PRO A 251 17.17 -2.84 4.06
C PRO A 251 17.60 -3.27 5.47
N ALA A 252 18.83 -3.75 5.60
CA ALA A 252 19.36 -4.24 6.89
C ALA A 252 19.17 -3.26 8.07
N PRO A 253 19.38 -1.94 7.93
CA PRO A 253 19.15 -0.98 9.02
C PRO A 253 17.70 -0.91 9.53
N LEU A 254 16.74 -1.41 8.75
CA LEU A 254 15.30 -1.36 9.04
C LEU A 254 14.73 -2.72 9.44
N ARG A 255 15.58 -3.74 9.60
CA ARG A 255 15.19 -5.08 10.08
C ARG A 255 15.17 -5.14 11.61
N GLN A 256 14.51 -6.17 12.14
CA GLN A 256 14.26 -6.29 13.59
C GLN A 256 15.56 -6.41 14.41
N GLU A 257 16.62 -7.01 13.88
CA GLU A 257 17.89 -7.17 14.60
C GLU A 257 18.75 -5.90 14.61
N SER A 258 18.38 -4.88 13.82
CA SER A 258 19.14 -3.64 13.73
C SER A 258 18.76 -2.65 14.83
N SER A 259 19.69 -1.76 15.16
CA SER A 259 19.43 -0.61 16.02
C SER A 259 18.52 0.44 15.34
N GLY A 260 18.34 0.37 14.02
CA GLY A 260 17.62 1.36 13.22
C GLY A 260 18.54 2.13 12.27
N LEU A 261 17.95 2.95 11.40
CA LEU A 261 18.66 3.89 10.55
C LEU A 261 18.89 5.23 11.29
N HIS A 262 20.09 5.36 11.83
CA HIS A 262 20.55 6.55 12.56
C HIS A 262 21.61 7.32 11.75
N PRO A 263 21.82 8.61 12.05
CA PRO A 263 22.81 9.45 11.35
C PRO A 263 24.26 9.17 11.78
N VAL A 264 24.63 7.88 11.90
CA VAL A 264 25.99 7.46 12.27
C VAL A 264 26.88 7.54 11.03
N LEU A 265 27.75 8.57 10.97
CA LEU A 265 28.52 8.89 9.78
C LEU A 265 29.37 7.74 9.25
N GLU A 266 30.02 6.96 10.12
CA GLU A 266 30.86 5.83 9.71
C GLU A 266 30.04 4.71 9.03
N GLU A 267 28.83 4.43 9.53
CA GLU A 267 27.94 3.42 8.92
C GLU A 267 27.40 3.88 7.56
N LEU A 268 27.12 5.17 7.41
CA LEU A 268 26.59 5.74 6.17
C LEU A 268 27.68 5.98 5.12
N ARG A 269 28.91 6.33 5.52
CA ARG A 269 30.06 6.51 4.62
C ARG A 269 30.50 5.21 3.94
N ASN A 270 30.25 4.07 4.59
CA ASN A 270 30.57 2.75 4.03
C ASN A 270 29.55 2.29 2.98
N LYS A 271 28.49 3.07 2.70
CA LYS A 271 27.48 2.76 1.70
C LYS A 271 27.79 3.41 0.36
N THR A 272 27.42 2.74 -0.70
CA THR A 272 27.42 3.29 -2.05
C THR A 272 26.36 4.37 -2.20
N THR A 273 26.51 5.25 -3.20
CA THR A 273 25.50 6.27 -3.51
C THR A 273 24.13 5.65 -3.81
N ALA A 274 24.09 4.51 -4.50
CA ALA A 274 22.84 3.81 -4.80
C ALA A 274 22.13 3.33 -3.52
N GLU A 275 22.86 2.76 -2.57
CA GLU A 275 22.31 2.35 -1.27
C GLU A 275 21.81 3.53 -0.44
N LEU A 276 22.51 4.67 -0.48
CA LEU A 276 22.07 5.90 0.20
C LEU A 276 20.79 6.46 -0.41
N LEU A 277 20.68 6.48 -1.74
CA LEU A 277 19.46 6.91 -2.44
C LEU A 277 18.29 5.96 -2.18
N GLU A 278 18.53 4.66 -2.09
CA GLU A 278 17.50 3.69 -1.70
C GLU A 278 17.04 3.93 -0.25
N LEU A 279 17.96 4.10 0.70
CA LEU A 279 17.63 4.41 2.10
C LEU A 279 16.85 5.72 2.25
N MET A 280 17.16 6.74 1.44
CA MET A 280 16.40 7.99 1.42
C MET A 280 14.93 7.75 1.08
N GLN A 281 14.67 6.98 0.02
CA GLN A 281 13.30 6.64 -0.39
C GLN A 281 12.57 5.79 0.65
N TRP A 282 13.29 4.89 1.34
CA TRP A 282 12.73 4.15 2.48
C TRP A 282 12.34 5.05 3.66
N THR A 283 13.12 6.09 3.96
CA THR A 283 12.76 7.04 5.02
C THR A 283 11.51 7.84 4.67
N ASP A 284 11.35 8.25 3.40
CA ASP A 284 10.12 8.88 2.92
C ASP A 284 8.93 7.91 2.98
N LEU A 285 9.12 6.64 2.58
CA LEU A 285 8.08 5.60 2.70
C LEU A 285 7.61 5.42 4.15
N ILE A 286 8.54 5.33 5.11
CA ILE A 286 8.21 5.15 6.52
C ILE A 286 7.43 6.34 7.08
N VAL A 287 7.86 7.56 6.74
CA VAL A 287 7.14 8.80 7.09
C VAL A 287 5.73 8.77 6.49
N PHE A 288 5.63 8.41 5.22
CA PHE A 288 4.38 8.38 4.49
C PHE A 288 3.39 7.34 5.04
N ASP A 289 3.83 6.09 5.17
CA ASP A 289 3.04 4.98 5.72
C ASP A 289 2.65 5.25 7.18
N TYR A 290 3.50 5.92 7.96
CA TYR A 290 3.11 6.40 9.28
C TYR A 290 1.94 7.36 9.17
N LEU A 291 2.05 8.44 8.39
CA LEU A 291 0.98 9.45 8.29
C LEU A 291 -0.33 8.87 7.77
N THR A 292 -0.27 7.98 6.78
CA THR A 292 -1.45 7.33 6.20
C THR A 292 -1.95 6.15 7.03
N ALA A 293 -1.19 5.68 8.03
CA ALA A 293 -1.44 4.40 8.69
C ALA A 293 -1.57 3.23 7.69
N ASN A 294 -0.74 3.22 6.63
CA ASN A 294 -0.77 2.12 5.66
C ASN A 294 -0.10 0.88 6.27
N PHE A 295 -0.90 -0.13 6.57
CA PHE A 295 -0.41 -1.33 7.24
C PHE A 295 0.00 -2.45 6.27
N ASP A 296 -0.34 -2.39 4.98
CA ASP A 296 -0.13 -3.49 4.00
C ASP A 296 1.23 -3.39 3.28
N ARG A 297 2.27 -3.01 4.04
CA ARG A 297 3.67 -2.94 3.61
C ARG A 297 4.57 -3.41 4.76
N LEU A 298 5.48 -2.56 5.25
CA LEU A 298 6.45 -2.90 6.29
C LEU A 298 5.80 -3.28 7.62
N VAL A 299 4.68 -2.64 7.97
CA VAL A 299 3.93 -2.94 9.19
C VAL A 299 3.36 -4.36 9.19
N SER A 300 2.79 -4.82 8.07
CA SER A 300 2.35 -6.20 7.93
C SER A 300 3.50 -7.20 8.08
N ASN A 301 4.67 -6.91 7.50
CA ASN A 301 5.86 -7.74 7.66
C ASN A 301 6.29 -7.81 9.14
N LEU A 302 6.31 -6.68 9.84
CA LEU A 302 6.65 -6.64 11.27
C LEU A 302 5.65 -7.43 12.13
N PHE A 303 4.37 -7.37 11.79
CA PHE A 303 3.35 -8.21 12.44
C PHE A 303 3.56 -9.70 12.14
N SER A 304 3.96 -10.05 10.92
CA SER A 304 4.17 -11.44 10.50
C SER A 304 5.40 -12.12 11.12
N LEU A 305 6.33 -11.36 11.72
CA LEU A 305 7.53 -11.91 12.38
C LEU A 305 7.20 -12.92 13.49
N GLN A 306 6.01 -12.81 14.10
CA GLN A 306 5.57 -13.76 15.12
C GLN A 306 5.33 -15.19 14.57
N TRP A 307 5.18 -15.35 13.25
CA TRP A 307 5.07 -16.66 12.59
C TRP A 307 6.22 -16.97 11.64
N ASP A 308 6.89 -15.94 11.12
CA ASP A 308 7.96 -16.09 10.14
C ASP A 308 9.10 -15.12 10.40
N SER A 309 10.16 -15.62 11.04
CA SER A 309 11.34 -14.82 11.39
C SER A 309 12.09 -14.24 10.19
N ARG A 310 11.83 -14.75 8.97
CA ARG A 310 12.49 -14.30 7.74
C ARG A 310 11.61 -13.42 6.87
N VAL A 311 10.43 -13.02 7.33
CA VAL A 311 9.51 -12.21 6.51
C VAL A 311 10.11 -10.87 6.07
N MET A 312 11.02 -10.29 6.87
CA MET A 312 11.73 -9.06 6.56
C MET A 312 12.86 -9.23 5.54
N GLU A 313 13.21 -10.48 5.20
CA GLU A 313 14.19 -10.84 4.16
C GLU A 313 13.53 -11.15 2.81
N ARG A 314 12.20 -11.03 2.73
CA ARG A 314 11.42 -11.20 1.51
C ARG A 314 11.02 -9.85 0.92
N ASP A 315 10.46 -9.90 -0.27
CA ASP A 315 9.88 -8.74 -0.93
C ASP A 315 8.80 -8.11 -0.04
N THR A 316 8.88 -6.79 0.10
CA THR A 316 7.94 -5.98 0.85
C THR A 316 6.67 -5.82 0.02
N ASN A 317 5.54 -6.20 0.61
CA ASN A 317 4.24 -6.09 -0.05
C ASN A 317 4.02 -4.68 -0.60
N ASN A 318 3.46 -4.61 -1.81
CA ASN A 318 3.02 -3.37 -2.47
C ASN A 318 4.12 -2.32 -2.67
N LEU A 319 5.39 -2.68 -2.48
CA LEU A 319 6.56 -1.87 -2.74
C LEU A 319 7.40 -2.53 -3.84
N LEU A 320 7.64 -1.80 -4.91
CA LEU A 320 8.39 -2.29 -6.04
C LEU A 320 9.52 -1.32 -6.41
N LYS A 321 10.45 -1.77 -7.24
CA LYS A 321 11.59 -0.97 -7.70
C LYS A 321 11.68 -0.95 -9.22
N THR A 322 11.94 0.23 -9.77
CA THR A 322 12.23 0.39 -11.21
C THR A 322 13.62 -0.14 -11.53
N PRO A 323 13.92 -0.45 -12.81
CA PRO A 323 15.28 -0.80 -13.23
C PRO A 323 16.33 0.29 -12.91
N HIS A 324 15.89 1.53 -12.69
CA HIS A 324 16.76 2.65 -12.34
C HIS A 324 17.00 2.82 -10.84
N GLY A 325 16.35 2.02 -9.99
CA GLY A 325 16.52 2.04 -8.54
C GLY A 325 15.47 2.86 -7.77
N ASP A 326 14.43 3.36 -8.45
CA ASP A 326 13.38 4.16 -7.81
C ASP A 326 12.35 3.24 -7.17
N LEU A 327 11.99 3.50 -5.93
CA LEU A 327 10.91 2.81 -5.23
C LEU A 327 9.57 3.34 -5.74
N VAL A 328 8.63 2.44 -6.00
CA VAL A 328 7.29 2.74 -6.48
C VAL A 328 6.27 2.26 -5.46
N PHE A 329 5.46 3.20 -4.97
CA PHE A 329 4.49 2.95 -3.91
C PHE A 329 3.15 2.59 -4.55
N ILE A 330 2.92 1.30 -4.78
CA ILE A 330 1.66 0.78 -5.37
C ILE A 330 0.69 0.28 -4.30
N ASP A 331 -0.56 -0.01 -4.66
CA ASP A 331 -1.57 -0.57 -3.74
C ASP A 331 -1.72 0.15 -2.39
N ASN A 332 -2.08 1.44 -2.44
CA ASN A 332 -2.23 2.29 -1.25
C ASN A 332 -3.66 2.30 -0.68
N GLU A 333 -4.49 1.30 -1.03
CA GLU A 333 -5.88 1.16 -0.56
C GLU A 333 -5.97 0.96 0.97
N ALA A 334 -4.90 0.46 1.60
CA ALA A 334 -4.82 0.23 3.04
C ALA A 334 -4.47 1.49 3.86
N GLY A 335 -4.23 2.63 3.19
CA GLY A 335 -3.96 3.91 3.84
C GLY A 335 -5.22 4.74 4.14
N LEU A 336 -5.02 5.79 4.93
CA LEU A 336 -6.00 6.78 5.39
C LEU A 336 -7.29 6.13 5.86
N VAL A 337 -8.41 6.37 5.18
CA VAL A 337 -9.77 5.94 5.55
C VAL A 337 -9.79 4.52 6.12
N HIS A 338 -9.21 3.55 5.40
CA HIS A 338 -9.15 2.18 5.87
C HIS A 338 -8.15 2.00 7.02
N GLY A 339 -6.93 2.50 6.88
CA GLY A 339 -5.86 2.41 7.89
C GLY A 339 -6.26 3.02 9.24
N PHE A 340 -6.95 4.17 9.23
CA PHE A 340 -7.45 4.87 10.42
C PHE A 340 -8.56 4.08 11.12
N ARG A 341 -9.44 3.41 10.38
CA ARG A 341 -10.47 2.55 10.97
C ARG A 341 -9.89 1.39 11.77
N VAL A 342 -8.77 0.83 11.32
CA VAL A 342 -8.11 -0.30 11.99
C VAL A 342 -6.88 0.14 12.81
N LEU A 343 -6.69 1.45 13.01
CA LEU A 343 -5.45 2.02 13.54
C LEU A 343 -5.01 1.38 14.86
N ASN A 344 -5.94 1.20 15.80
CA ASN A 344 -5.64 0.64 17.12
C ASN A 344 -4.92 -0.72 17.06
N MET A 345 -5.17 -1.52 16.03
CA MET A 345 -4.54 -2.83 15.82
C MET A 345 -3.09 -2.68 15.35
N TRP A 346 -2.81 -1.67 14.53
CA TRP A 346 -1.55 -1.51 13.79
C TRP A 346 -0.61 -0.46 14.37
N GLU A 347 -1.14 0.45 15.20
CA GLU A 347 -0.44 1.65 15.64
C GLU A 347 0.88 1.35 16.37
N LYS A 348 0.93 0.27 17.16
CA LYS A 348 2.19 -0.14 17.82
C LYS A 348 3.30 -0.44 16.80
N TYR A 349 2.96 -1.05 15.67
CA TYR A 349 3.91 -1.39 14.62
C TYR A 349 4.34 -0.15 13.83
N HIS A 350 3.40 0.74 13.52
CA HIS A 350 3.73 2.05 12.94
C HIS A 350 4.71 2.83 13.82
N ASN A 351 4.48 2.85 15.14
CA ASN A 351 5.38 3.51 16.09
C ASN A 351 6.75 2.82 16.15
N THR A 352 6.81 1.49 16.11
CA THR A 352 8.09 0.75 16.05
C THR A 352 8.88 1.10 14.80
N VAL A 353 8.23 1.11 13.63
CA VAL A 353 8.87 1.44 12.35
C VAL A 353 9.29 2.92 12.31
N LEU A 354 8.47 3.85 12.78
CA LEU A 354 8.86 5.27 12.83
C LEU A 354 10.05 5.49 13.79
N SER A 355 10.07 4.80 14.92
CA SER A 355 11.14 4.94 15.92
C SER A 355 12.48 4.36 15.45
N SER A 356 12.48 3.52 14.40
CA SER A 356 13.72 2.98 13.83
C SER A 356 14.41 3.94 12.87
N VAL A 357 13.84 5.11 12.57
CA VAL A 357 14.46 6.10 11.66
C VAL A 357 14.70 7.45 12.35
N CYS A 358 15.92 7.96 12.21
CA CYS A 358 16.31 9.33 12.59
C CYS A 358 17.12 10.05 11.50
N VAL A 359 16.96 9.63 10.25
CA VAL A 359 17.47 10.33 9.07
C VAL A 359 16.29 10.61 8.14
N PHE A 360 16.14 11.84 7.67
CA PHE A 360 14.95 12.27 6.93
C PHE A 360 15.32 13.09 5.69
N ARG A 361 14.49 13.04 4.64
CA ARG A 361 14.62 13.97 3.52
C ARG A 361 14.20 15.37 3.98
N LYS A 362 15.00 16.39 3.65
CA LYS A 362 14.82 17.78 4.09
C LYS A 362 13.53 18.34 3.51
N ARG A 363 13.29 18.12 2.22
CA ARG A 363 12.07 18.60 1.54
C ARG A 363 10.78 18.01 2.11
N THR A 364 10.72 16.69 2.37
CA THR A 364 9.58 16.06 3.06
C THR A 364 9.38 16.64 4.45
N THR A 365 10.45 16.80 5.23
CA THR A 365 10.40 17.37 6.59
C THR A 365 9.87 18.81 6.60
N GLN A 366 10.25 19.62 5.61
CA GLN A 366 9.75 20.99 5.47
C GLN A 366 8.22 21.00 5.25
N ARG A 367 7.68 20.10 4.42
CA ARG A 367 6.23 19.95 4.21
C ARG A 367 5.51 19.52 5.48
N VAL A 368 6.05 18.53 6.20
CA VAL A 368 5.50 18.10 7.50
C VAL A 368 5.50 19.25 8.50
N THR A 369 6.59 20.02 8.57
CA THR A 369 6.71 21.19 9.44
C THR A 369 5.67 22.25 9.09
N GLU A 370 5.45 22.53 7.80
CA GLU A 370 4.41 23.48 7.36
C GLU A 370 3.02 23.03 7.81
N LEU A 371 2.65 21.78 7.56
CA LEU A 371 1.36 21.21 7.95
C LEU A 371 1.15 21.21 9.47
N HIS A 372 2.19 20.88 10.24
CA HIS A 372 2.16 20.96 11.70
C HIS A 372 1.91 22.40 12.17
N ARG A 373 2.69 23.37 11.66
CA ARG A 373 2.64 24.76 12.13
C ARG A 373 1.30 25.43 11.83
N ARG A 374 0.69 25.09 10.69
CA ARG A 374 -0.59 25.65 10.25
C ARG A 374 -1.80 24.93 10.85
N ARG A 375 -1.65 23.66 11.22
CA ARG A 375 -2.74 22.77 11.67
C ARG A 375 -3.93 22.72 10.70
N ASP A 376 -3.65 22.79 9.39
CA ASP A 376 -4.65 22.91 8.32
C ASP A 376 -4.62 21.73 7.34
N SER A 377 -4.10 20.56 7.76
CA SER A 377 -3.96 19.37 6.91
C SER A 377 -5.27 18.97 6.23
N ARG A 378 -6.39 18.98 6.96
CA ARG A 378 -7.74 18.75 6.41
C ARG A 378 -8.05 19.68 5.24
N LYS A 379 -7.86 20.98 5.44
CA LYS A 379 -8.22 22.02 4.48
C LYS A 379 -7.38 21.88 3.21
N ARG A 380 -6.06 21.78 3.36
CA ARG A 380 -5.13 21.67 2.23
C ARG A 380 -5.33 20.42 1.40
N LEU A 381 -5.54 19.27 2.06
CA LEU A 381 -5.81 18.02 1.37
C LEU A 381 -7.15 18.08 0.64
N LEU A 382 -8.18 18.65 1.27
CA LEU A 382 -9.49 18.82 0.64
C LEU A 382 -9.46 19.75 -0.58
N GLU A 383 -8.78 20.89 -0.47
CA GLU A 383 -8.61 21.86 -1.57
C GLU A 383 -7.89 21.20 -2.75
N LEU A 384 -6.71 20.61 -2.50
CA LEU A 384 -5.96 19.92 -3.55
C LEU A 384 -6.76 18.79 -4.21
N TYR A 385 -7.45 17.97 -3.41
CA TYR A 385 -8.26 16.87 -3.91
C TYR A 385 -9.43 17.35 -4.77
N ARG A 386 -10.17 18.37 -4.34
CA ARG A 386 -11.31 18.91 -5.09
C ARG A 386 -10.90 19.61 -6.37
N ASP A 387 -9.79 20.35 -6.31
CA ASP A 387 -9.26 21.06 -7.49
C ASP A 387 -8.72 20.09 -8.54
N SER A 388 -8.29 18.90 -8.10
CA SER A 388 -7.66 17.90 -8.98
C SER A 388 -8.59 16.80 -9.47
N GLU A 389 -9.58 16.37 -8.67
CA GLU A 389 -10.47 15.24 -8.98
C GLU A 389 -11.93 15.66 -9.20
N PRO A 390 -12.44 15.53 -10.44
CA PRO A 390 -13.83 15.84 -10.77
C PRO A 390 -14.85 15.01 -9.98
N LEU A 391 -14.53 13.75 -9.66
CA LEU A 391 -15.41 12.84 -8.94
C LEU A 391 -15.22 12.90 -7.41
N SER A 392 -14.60 13.97 -6.91
CA SER A 392 -14.29 14.12 -5.49
C SER A 392 -15.54 14.21 -4.61
N LEU A 393 -16.64 14.73 -5.14
CA LEU A 393 -17.91 14.85 -4.42
C LEU A 393 -18.62 13.50 -4.32
N GLU A 394 -18.60 12.70 -5.38
CA GLU A 394 -19.22 11.39 -5.47
C GLU A 394 -18.53 10.38 -4.57
N LEU A 395 -17.19 10.38 -4.56
CA LEU A 395 -16.41 9.49 -3.70
C LEU A 395 -16.36 9.98 -2.25
N GLY A 396 -16.53 11.28 -2.03
CA GLY A 396 -16.48 11.91 -0.71
C GLY A 396 -15.06 12.17 -0.21
N PHE A 397 -14.95 12.53 1.07
CA PHE A 397 -13.70 12.92 1.74
C PHE A 397 -13.60 12.32 3.14
N LEU A 398 -12.48 12.56 3.84
CA LEU A 398 -12.27 12.18 5.23
C LEU A 398 -13.38 12.74 6.15
N SER A 399 -13.86 11.89 7.06
CA SER A 399 -14.65 12.33 8.21
C SER A 399 -13.86 13.33 9.07
N ASP A 400 -14.54 14.09 9.93
CA ASP A 400 -13.87 15.01 10.85
C ASP A 400 -12.92 14.25 11.80
N GLU A 401 -13.32 13.05 12.23
CA GLU A 401 -12.49 12.15 13.04
C GLU A 401 -11.21 11.74 12.30
N HIS A 402 -11.32 11.23 11.08
CA HIS A 402 -10.16 10.82 10.28
C HIS A 402 -9.23 11.99 9.96
N ALA A 403 -9.78 13.17 9.70
CA ALA A 403 -8.97 14.37 9.50
C ALA A 403 -8.25 14.81 10.78
N GLY A 404 -8.89 14.67 11.95
CA GLY A 404 -8.26 14.87 13.26
C GLY A 404 -7.10 13.90 13.49
N VAL A 405 -7.31 12.61 13.18
CA VAL A 405 -6.25 11.58 13.26
C VAL A 405 -5.06 11.95 12.38
N LEU A 406 -5.28 12.36 11.12
CA LEU A 406 -4.19 12.79 10.24
C LEU A 406 -3.39 13.96 10.85
N GLN A 407 -4.08 14.97 11.37
CA GLN A 407 -3.41 16.12 12.01
C GLN A 407 -2.60 15.70 13.25
N ASP A 408 -3.15 14.84 14.10
CA ASP A 408 -2.46 14.34 15.29
C ASP A 408 -1.21 13.53 14.93
N ARG A 409 -1.27 12.75 13.84
CA ARG A 409 -0.11 12.01 13.33
C ARG A 409 0.97 12.94 12.78
N ILE A 410 0.59 13.99 12.05
CA ILE A 410 1.53 15.04 11.62
C ILE A 410 2.22 15.67 12.84
N ASP A 411 1.47 15.98 13.89
CA ASP A 411 2.02 16.56 15.12
C ASP A 411 3.00 15.61 15.82
N ARG A 412 2.68 14.31 15.88
CA ARG A 412 3.56 13.28 16.46
C ARG A 412 4.83 13.07 15.64
N LEU A 413 4.70 13.02 14.31
CA LEU A 413 5.84 12.91 13.42
C LEU A 413 6.78 14.11 13.56
N TYR A 414 6.22 15.32 13.60
CA TYR A 414 7.03 16.53 13.82
C TYR A 414 7.78 16.48 15.17
N LYS A 415 7.13 16.03 16.24
CA LYS A 415 7.79 15.81 17.55
C LYS A 415 8.90 14.76 17.47
N HIS A 416 8.69 13.67 16.73
CA HIS A 416 9.72 12.64 16.50
C HIS A 416 10.94 13.22 15.77
N ILE A 417 10.72 14.00 14.71
CA ILE A 417 11.78 14.70 13.97
C ILE A 417 12.58 15.63 14.91
N LEU A 418 11.90 16.41 15.75
CA LEU A 418 12.56 17.26 16.74
C LEU A 418 13.34 16.45 17.79
N HIS A 419 12.80 15.30 18.21
CA HIS A 419 13.48 14.40 19.12
C HIS A 419 14.79 13.86 18.52
N CYS A 420 14.75 13.34 17.28
CA CYS A 420 15.93 12.91 16.56
C CYS A 420 16.94 14.06 16.40
N LYS A 421 16.45 15.26 16.04
CA LYS A 421 17.29 16.47 15.91
C LYS A 421 18.02 16.78 17.22
N GLY A 422 17.31 16.80 18.35
CA GLY A 422 17.90 17.04 19.66
C GLY A 422 18.91 15.96 20.08
N LYS A 423 18.65 14.69 19.71
CA LYS A 423 19.52 13.55 20.03
C LYS A 423 20.83 13.56 19.24
N TYR A 424 20.80 13.94 17.96
CA TYR A 424 21.93 13.75 17.04
C TYR A 424 22.64 15.03 16.58
N ILE A 425 22.10 16.23 16.84
CA ILE A 425 22.85 17.49 16.64
C ILE A 425 23.90 17.74 17.73
N GLN A 426 23.75 17.10 18.89
CA GLN A 426 24.68 17.24 20.02
C GLN A 426 25.90 16.32 19.95
N LEU A 427 26.02 15.51 18.89
CA LEU A 427 27.17 14.64 18.58
C LEU A 427 27.97 15.28 17.45
#